data_AF-A0A9P0CRW4-F1
#
_entry.id   AF-A0A9P0CRW4-F1
#
_cell.length_a   1.000
_cell.length_b   1.000
_cell.length_c   1.000
_cell.angle_alpha   90.00
_cell.angle_beta   90.00
_cell.angle_gamma   90.00
#
_symmetry.space_group_name_H-M   'P 1'
#
loop_
_entity.id
_entity.type
_entity.pdbx_description
1 polymer ?
#
loop_
_entity_poly.entity_id
_entity_poly.type
_entity_poly.pdbx_seq_one_letter_code
_entity_poly.pdbx_strand_id
1 'polypeptide(L)'
;MEKVIDRSQYVLPNDQPVVSLEVKSAFDGLTQKEKLYAHYISKASWHGGLITLLQTSPESGPIFVLLHKYFAAQDPTELRSAALNAGFTQDEITALYVYSCGVFCNAGNYKGFGDTKFIPNIDQDRLEGLLSISPVWKQLEPLWLKLKHIIYDLSPGKTCLGYNPEGSTTYLSKNCKPEDNDIVQNWLKSEKMECYNTRLFKTVENNHTLYEIRLASEDKTSLRSHTDGNVTFQITSGDYSPLMGKVADDLLKAVEFAANETEMNMLKAYANSFKTGSLDAHKLGSRYWIKDKGPAVETYIGFIETYR
;
A
#
# COMPACT_ATOMS: atom_id res chain seq x y z
N MET A 1 24.76 3.45 26.40
CA MET A 1 24.62 4.80 25.80
C MET A 1 23.52 4.70 24.76
N GLU A 2 22.39 5.37 24.97
CA GLU A 2 21.37 5.48 23.93
C GLU A 2 21.99 6.20 22.73
N LYS A 3 21.91 5.58 21.55
CA LYS A 3 22.40 6.16 20.31
C LYS A 3 21.46 7.33 19.99
N VAL A 4 21.95 8.56 20.08
CA VAL A 4 21.16 9.75 19.73
C VAL A 4 20.77 9.64 18.26
N ILE A 5 19.47 9.61 17.99
CA ILE A 5 18.94 9.48 16.63
C ILE A 5 19.00 10.84 15.95
N ASP A 6 19.71 10.90 14.82
CA ASP A 6 19.71 12.08 13.96
C ASP A 6 18.38 12.16 13.21
N ARG A 7 17.47 13.00 13.75
CA ARG A 7 16.13 13.21 13.18
C ARG A 7 16.15 13.70 11.74
N SER A 8 17.22 14.36 11.29
CA SER A 8 17.31 14.92 9.93
C SER A 8 17.23 13.84 8.84
N GLN A 9 17.63 12.60 9.15
CA GLN A 9 17.56 11.46 8.23
C GLN A 9 16.12 10.95 8.02
N TYR A 10 15.25 11.26 8.96
CA TYR A 10 13.87 10.77 9.05
C TYR A 10 12.84 11.86 8.75
N VAL A 11 13.24 13.02 8.23
CA VAL A 11 12.30 14.03 7.73
C VAL A 11 12.46 14.19 6.22
N LEU A 12 11.41 14.69 5.59
CA LEU A 12 11.48 15.18 4.22
C LEU A 12 11.71 16.70 4.27
N PRO A 13 12.82 17.23 3.73
CA PRO A 13 13.08 18.67 3.63
C PRO A 13 11.91 19.46 3.04
N ASN A 14 11.64 20.66 3.55
CA ASN A 14 10.52 21.51 3.10
C ASN A 14 10.65 21.96 1.63
N ASP A 15 11.86 21.95 1.09
CA ASP A 15 12.19 22.27 -0.30
C ASP A 15 12.12 21.03 -1.22
N GLN A 16 11.36 19.98 -0.85
CA GLN A 16 11.13 18.82 -1.70
C GLN A 16 10.74 19.25 -3.13
N PRO A 17 11.43 18.77 -4.17
CA PRO A 17 11.04 19.04 -5.53
C PRO A 17 9.72 18.33 -5.86
N VAL A 18 8.77 19.07 -6.42
CA VAL A 18 7.51 18.53 -6.93
C VAL A 18 7.47 18.74 -8.42
N VAL A 19 7.25 17.66 -9.16
CA VAL A 19 7.13 17.67 -10.62
C VAL A 19 5.76 17.15 -11.03
N SER A 20 5.14 17.80 -12.01
CA SER A 20 3.88 17.32 -12.60
C SER A 20 4.20 16.43 -13.79
N LEU A 21 3.65 15.21 -13.80
CA LEU A 21 3.70 14.34 -14.97
C LEU A 21 2.87 14.97 -16.11
N GLU A 22 3.50 15.28 -17.23
CA GLU A 22 2.82 15.77 -18.43
C GLU A 22 2.26 14.58 -19.21
N VAL A 23 0.94 14.53 -19.39
CA VAL A 23 0.25 13.45 -20.09
C VAL A 23 -0.85 13.97 -21.01
N LYS A 24 -1.07 15.28 -21.07
CA LYS A 24 -2.20 15.89 -21.78
C LYS A 24 -2.12 15.60 -23.27
N SER A 25 -0.95 15.80 -23.88
CA SER A 25 -0.79 15.57 -25.32
C SER A 25 -1.07 14.12 -25.72
N ALA A 26 -0.56 13.16 -24.92
CA ALA A 26 -0.81 11.74 -25.13
C ALA A 26 -2.29 11.38 -24.91
N PHE A 27 -2.89 11.87 -23.83
CA PHE A 27 -4.29 11.60 -23.50
C PHE A 27 -5.27 12.22 -24.51
N ASP A 28 -5.01 13.43 -25.00
CA ASP A 28 -5.84 14.09 -26.01
C ASP A 28 -5.88 13.29 -27.31
N GLY A 29 -4.77 12.63 -27.66
CA GLY A 29 -4.64 11.76 -28.84
C GLY A 29 -5.44 10.44 -28.76
N LEU A 30 -5.92 10.05 -27.59
CA LEU A 30 -6.73 8.83 -27.42
C LEU A 30 -8.16 9.04 -27.94
N THR A 31 -8.70 7.99 -28.57
CA THR A 31 -10.13 7.88 -28.88
C THR A 31 -10.96 7.83 -27.60
N GLN A 32 -12.27 8.08 -27.70
CA GLN A 32 -13.16 7.98 -26.55
C GLN A 32 -13.17 6.57 -25.93
N LYS A 33 -13.03 5.52 -26.76
CA LYS A 33 -12.97 4.13 -26.28
C LYS A 33 -11.68 3.88 -25.48
N GLU A 34 -10.53 4.30 -26.00
CA GLU A 34 -9.24 4.17 -25.30
C GLU A 34 -9.19 5.01 -24.01
N LYS A 35 -9.82 6.20 -23.99
CA LYS A 35 -9.97 7.00 -22.77
C LYS A 35 -10.76 6.27 -21.69
N LEU A 36 -11.84 5.58 -22.06
CA LEU A 36 -12.63 4.78 -21.12
C LEU A 36 -11.88 3.53 -20.65
N TYR A 37 -11.14 2.87 -21.55
CA TYR A 37 -10.24 1.76 -21.20
C TYR A 37 -9.18 2.21 -20.16
N ALA A 38 -8.47 3.30 -20.46
CA ALA A 38 -7.49 3.90 -19.55
C ALA A 38 -8.10 4.34 -18.22
N HIS A 39 -9.32 4.92 -18.24
CA HIS A 39 -10.03 5.34 -17.04
C HIS A 39 -10.29 4.19 -16.08
N TYR A 40 -10.87 3.08 -16.56
CA TYR A 40 -11.20 1.95 -15.69
C TYR A 40 -9.96 1.21 -15.20
N ILE A 41 -8.92 1.07 -16.03
CA ILE A 41 -7.65 0.52 -15.56
C ILE A 41 -6.99 1.45 -14.53
N SER A 42 -7.02 2.77 -14.74
CA SER A 42 -6.50 3.72 -13.75
C SER A 42 -7.23 3.60 -12.42
N LYS A 43 -8.56 3.45 -12.43
CA LYS A 43 -9.33 3.18 -11.19
C LYS A 43 -8.92 1.88 -10.52
N ALA A 44 -8.75 0.80 -11.29
CA ALA A 44 -8.26 -0.48 -10.76
C ALA A 44 -6.87 -0.31 -10.12
N SER A 45 -5.94 0.37 -10.78
CA SER A 45 -4.60 0.63 -10.27
C SER A 45 -4.61 1.49 -9.00
N TRP A 46 -5.42 2.54 -8.92
CA TRP A 46 -5.53 3.38 -7.72
C TRP A 46 -6.18 2.65 -6.55
N HIS A 47 -7.20 1.80 -6.79
CA HIS A 47 -7.73 0.92 -5.74
C HIS A 47 -6.68 -0.09 -5.27
N GLY A 48 -5.93 -0.69 -6.20
CA GLY A 48 -4.85 -1.62 -5.89
C GLY A 48 -3.71 -0.96 -5.12
N GLY A 49 -3.36 0.29 -5.44
CA GLY A 49 -2.32 1.04 -4.75
C GLY A 49 -2.62 1.32 -3.27
N LEU A 50 -3.89 1.30 -2.85
CA LEU A 50 -4.26 1.39 -1.44
C LEU A 50 -3.83 0.14 -0.64
N ILE A 51 -3.61 -0.99 -1.30
CA ILE A 51 -3.08 -2.21 -0.66
C ILE A 51 -1.64 -1.98 -0.17
N THR A 52 -0.85 -1.17 -0.90
CA THR A 52 0.52 -0.84 -0.52
C THR A 52 0.62 -0.17 0.84
N LEU A 53 -0.42 0.58 1.26
CA LEU A 53 -0.52 1.12 2.62
C LEU A 53 -0.51 0.01 3.67
N LEU A 54 -1.21 -1.09 3.41
CA LEU A 54 -1.30 -2.26 4.30
C LEU A 54 -0.06 -3.16 4.21
N GLN A 55 0.71 -3.05 3.14
CA GLN A 55 1.98 -3.75 2.93
C GLN A 55 3.19 -2.98 3.47
N THR A 56 3.05 -1.69 3.79
CA THR A 56 4.15 -0.85 4.29
C THR A 56 4.26 -0.87 5.82
N SER A 57 3.23 -0.46 6.55
CA SER A 57 3.24 -0.42 8.01
C SER A 57 1.82 -0.48 8.60
N PRO A 58 1.65 -0.93 9.85
CA PRO A 58 0.32 -0.97 10.49
C PRO A 58 -0.37 0.40 10.53
N GLU A 59 0.40 1.48 10.63
CA GLU A 59 -0.09 2.85 10.73
C GLU A 59 -0.30 3.55 9.38
N SER A 60 0.26 3.05 8.28
CA SER A 60 0.22 3.73 6.96
C SER A 60 -1.21 3.96 6.46
N GLY A 61 -2.07 2.94 6.49
CA GLY A 61 -3.49 3.08 6.12
C GLY A 61 -4.25 4.10 6.99
N PRO A 62 -4.19 3.98 8.33
CA PRO A 62 -4.74 5.00 9.24
C PRO A 62 -4.22 6.42 8.99
N ILE A 63 -2.92 6.61 8.73
CA ILE A 63 -2.35 7.93 8.40
C ILE A 63 -2.93 8.46 7.10
N PHE A 64 -3.04 7.63 6.06
CA PHE A 64 -3.67 8.01 4.80
C PHE A 64 -5.11 8.48 5.03
N VAL A 65 -5.90 7.75 5.83
CA VAL A 65 -7.29 8.14 6.14
C VAL A 65 -7.35 9.48 6.87
N LEU A 66 -6.46 9.73 7.84
CA LEU A 66 -6.38 10.99 8.57
C LEU A 66 -6.14 12.16 7.60
N LEU A 67 -5.07 12.05 6.80
CA LEU A 67 -4.65 13.12 5.88
C LEU A 67 -5.66 13.32 4.76
N HIS A 68 -6.15 12.23 4.15
CA HIS A 68 -7.13 12.30 3.08
C HIS A 68 -8.43 12.96 3.55
N LYS A 69 -8.95 12.62 4.74
CA LYS A 69 -10.13 13.29 5.30
C LYS A 69 -9.86 14.78 5.60
N TYR A 70 -8.69 15.09 6.13
CA TYR A 70 -8.29 16.46 6.45
C TYR A 70 -8.26 17.35 5.19
N PHE A 71 -7.64 16.89 4.09
CA PHE A 71 -7.56 17.68 2.85
C PHE A 71 -8.83 17.63 2.00
N ALA A 72 -9.62 16.55 2.06
CA ALA A 72 -10.89 16.49 1.33
C ALA A 72 -11.97 17.42 1.91
N ALA A 73 -11.80 17.90 3.14
CA ALA A 73 -12.80 18.70 3.83
C ALA A 73 -12.72 20.21 3.57
N GLN A 74 -11.63 20.70 2.97
CA GLN A 74 -11.37 22.14 2.87
C GLN A 74 -10.40 22.46 1.72
N ASP A 75 -10.53 23.66 1.13
CA ASP A 75 -9.63 24.11 0.08
C ASP A 75 -8.21 24.36 0.64
N PRO A 76 -7.13 23.95 -0.07
CA PRO A 76 -5.76 24.18 0.38
C PRO A 76 -5.40 25.65 0.63
N THR A 77 -6.02 26.59 -0.08
CA THR A 77 -5.80 28.04 0.07
C THR A 77 -6.45 28.57 1.34
N GLU A 78 -7.68 28.12 1.61
CA GLU A 78 -8.42 28.46 2.83
C GLU A 78 -7.72 27.89 4.07
N LEU A 79 -7.30 26.63 4.00
CA LEU A 79 -6.52 25.96 5.03
C LEU A 79 -5.25 26.74 5.37
N ARG A 80 -4.47 27.12 4.35
CA ARG A 80 -3.24 27.91 4.53
C ARG A 80 -3.54 29.25 5.20
N SER A 81 -4.58 29.94 4.76
CA SER A 81 -4.96 31.24 5.31
C SER A 81 -5.38 31.12 6.78
N ALA A 82 -6.19 30.12 7.11
CA ALA A 82 -6.62 29.85 8.49
C ALA A 82 -5.44 29.49 9.40
N ALA A 83 -4.50 28.68 8.91
CA ALA A 83 -3.29 28.31 9.65
C ALA A 83 -2.39 29.53 9.94
N LEU A 84 -2.14 30.38 8.95
CA LEU A 84 -1.36 31.62 9.13
C LEU A 84 -2.03 32.55 10.15
N ASN A 85 -3.35 32.72 10.06
CA ASN A 85 -4.13 33.53 11.02
C ASN A 85 -4.10 32.97 12.44
N ALA A 86 -3.96 31.65 12.59
CA ALA A 86 -3.81 30.97 13.88
C ALA A 86 -2.36 30.97 14.40
N GLY A 87 -1.43 31.67 13.74
CA GLY A 87 -0.05 31.82 14.20
C GLY A 87 0.87 30.65 13.83
N PHE A 88 0.53 29.88 12.80
CA PHE A 88 1.46 28.92 12.20
C PHE A 88 2.37 29.59 11.19
N THR A 89 3.65 29.22 11.20
CA THR A 89 4.63 29.72 10.24
C THR A 89 4.42 29.08 8.87
N GLN A 90 4.98 29.71 7.83
CA GLN A 90 4.95 29.12 6.50
C GLN A 90 5.67 27.77 6.46
N ASP A 91 6.77 27.61 7.20
CA ASP A 91 7.55 26.38 7.24
C ASP A 91 6.80 25.22 7.89
N GLU A 92 6.02 25.49 8.96
CA GLU A 92 5.17 24.48 9.61
C GLU A 92 4.05 23.99 8.69
N ILE A 93 3.43 24.90 7.94
CA ILE A 93 2.39 24.55 6.96
C ILE A 93 3.01 23.74 5.82
N THR A 94 4.17 24.16 5.31
CA THR A 94 4.90 23.43 4.27
C THR A 94 5.31 22.04 4.76
N ALA A 95 5.75 21.88 6.01
CA ALA A 95 6.11 20.59 6.58
C ALA A 95 4.93 19.60 6.61
N LEU A 96 3.72 20.08 6.94
CA LEU A 96 2.50 19.27 6.82
C LEU A 96 2.24 18.84 5.38
N TYR A 97 2.34 19.75 4.42
CA TYR A 97 2.13 19.45 3.00
C TYR A 97 3.15 18.44 2.49
N VAL A 98 4.43 18.66 2.76
CA VAL A 98 5.52 17.77 2.35
C VAL A 98 5.38 16.39 2.98
N TYR A 99 5.08 16.28 4.27
CA TYR A 99 4.81 14.99 4.91
C TYR A 99 3.64 14.26 4.24
N SER A 100 2.56 14.99 3.95
CA SER A 100 1.36 14.42 3.34
C SER A 100 1.60 13.94 1.92
N CYS A 101 2.28 14.75 1.09
CA CYS A 101 2.75 14.35 -0.23
C CYS A 101 3.65 13.11 -0.13
N GLY A 102 4.57 13.08 0.84
CA GLY A 102 5.42 11.92 1.12
C GLY A 102 4.59 10.65 1.35
N VAL A 103 3.59 10.70 2.22
CA VAL A 103 2.72 9.55 2.50
C VAL A 103 1.94 9.11 1.26
N PHE A 104 1.37 10.05 0.51
CA PHE A 104 0.58 9.73 -0.68
C PHE A 104 1.44 9.16 -1.81
N CYS A 105 2.63 9.73 -2.07
CA CYS A 105 3.54 9.26 -3.12
C CYS A 105 4.17 7.90 -2.80
N ASN A 106 4.47 7.62 -1.53
CA ASN A 106 5.08 6.36 -1.12
C ASN A 106 4.04 5.30 -0.71
N ALA A 107 2.75 5.64 -0.74
CA ALA A 107 1.67 4.82 -0.21
C ALA A 107 1.98 4.29 1.21
N GLY A 108 2.50 5.18 2.08
CA GLY A 108 2.88 4.86 3.45
C GLY A 108 3.94 5.80 4.03
N ASN A 109 4.27 5.63 5.30
CA ASN A 109 5.22 6.48 6.04
C ASN A 109 6.69 6.01 5.98
N TYR A 110 7.05 5.23 4.97
CA TYR A 110 8.43 4.79 4.69
C TYR A 110 8.77 5.09 3.24
N LYS A 111 9.98 5.61 3.00
CA LYS A 111 10.46 5.96 1.65
C LYS A 111 10.49 4.70 0.78
N GLY A 112 9.84 4.74 -0.39
CA GLY A 112 9.88 3.66 -1.38
C GLY A 112 11.27 3.43 -1.95
N PHE A 113 12.14 4.44 -1.90
CA PHE A 113 13.58 4.30 -2.16
C PHE A 113 14.35 4.43 -0.84
N GLY A 114 14.90 3.30 -0.36
CA GLY A 114 15.73 3.24 0.84
C GLY A 114 15.00 2.79 2.12
N ASP A 115 13.70 2.47 2.04
CA ASP A 115 12.93 1.80 3.10
C ASP A 115 13.07 2.39 4.50
N THR A 116 13.33 3.68 4.57
CA THR A 116 13.54 4.41 5.81
C THR A 116 12.26 5.15 6.18
N LYS A 117 11.87 5.10 7.46
CA LYS A 117 10.71 5.85 7.95
C LYS A 117 10.91 7.34 7.72
N PHE A 118 9.82 8.06 7.49
CA PHE A 118 9.85 9.51 7.57
C PHE A 118 8.71 10.04 8.44
N ILE A 119 8.99 11.10 9.18
CA ILE A 119 8.12 11.77 10.14
C ILE A 119 7.87 13.21 9.68
N PRO A 120 6.81 13.88 10.17
CA PRO A 120 6.57 15.28 9.84
C PRO A 120 7.69 16.16 10.37
N ASN A 121 8.11 17.15 9.58
CA ASN A 121 9.14 18.14 9.95
C ASN A 121 8.55 19.32 10.74
N ILE A 122 7.73 19.00 11.74
CA ILE A 122 7.01 19.93 12.61
C ILE A 122 6.87 19.24 13.98
N ASP A 123 6.90 19.98 15.07
CA ASP A 123 6.71 19.37 16.39
C ASP A 123 5.31 18.75 16.53
N GLN A 124 5.22 17.62 17.23
CA GLN A 124 3.98 16.85 17.35
C GLN A 124 2.79 17.68 17.86
N ASP A 125 3.00 18.50 18.89
CA ASP A 125 1.93 19.34 19.47
C ASP A 125 1.55 20.49 18.54
N ARG A 126 2.51 21.01 17.75
CA ARG A 126 2.24 22.00 16.70
C ARG A 126 1.44 21.39 15.57
N LEU A 127 1.75 20.17 15.14
CA LEU A 127 0.96 19.46 14.14
C LEU A 127 -0.46 19.17 14.64
N GLU A 128 -0.63 18.77 15.90
CA GLU A 128 -1.96 18.62 16.52
C GLU A 128 -2.74 19.92 16.45
N GLY A 129 -2.14 21.04 16.88
CA GLY A 129 -2.75 22.36 16.80
C GLY A 129 -3.14 22.75 15.37
N LEU A 130 -2.28 22.50 14.39
CA LEU A 130 -2.53 22.79 12.97
C LEU A 130 -3.71 21.96 12.43
N LEU A 131 -3.74 20.66 12.73
CA LEU A 131 -4.85 19.78 12.33
C LEU A 131 -6.17 20.18 13.01
N SER A 132 -6.11 20.70 14.23
CA SER A 132 -7.29 21.08 15.02
C SER A 132 -8.05 22.29 14.51
N ILE A 133 -7.44 23.10 13.65
CA ILE A 133 -8.10 24.24 12.97
C ILE A 133 -9.14 23.74 11.97
N SER A 134 -9.00 22.52 11.46
CA SER A 134 -9.92 21.96 10.47
C SER A 134 -11.36 21.92 10.98
N PRO A 135 -12.36 22.25 10.14
CA PRO A 135 -13.76 22.17 10.52
C PRO A 135 -14.21 20.74 10.86
N VAL A 136 -13.45 19.73 10.41
CA VAL A 136 -13.71 18.31 10.70
C VAL A 136 -12.85 17.73 11.82
N TRP A 137 -12.16 18.56 12.62
CA TRP A 137 -11.26 18.08 13.69
C TRP A 137 -11.89 17.04 14.62
N LYS A 138 -13.15 17.23 15.04
CA LYS A 138 -13.86 16.26 15.90
C LYS A 138 -13.91 14.84 15.32
N GLN A 139 -13.86 14.69 13.99
CA GLN A 139 -13.81 13.39 13.32
C GLN A 139 -12.38 12.85 13.19
N LEU A 140 -11.38 13.73 13.16
CA LEU A 140 -9.97 13.41 13.00
C LEU A 140 -9.28 13.12 14.33
N GLU A 141 -9.67 13.82 15.39
CA GLU A 141 -9.05 13.77 16.71
C GLU A 141 -8.94 12.34 17.27
N PRO A 142 -9.96 11.47 17.24
CA PRO A 142 -9.82 10.10 17.74
C PRO A 142 -8.79 9.27 16.97
N LEU A 143 -8.60 9.58 15.67
CA LEU A 143 -7.62 8.92 14.82
C LEU A 143 -6.22 9.49 15.10
N TRP A 144 -6.10 10.81 15.20
CA TRP A 144 -4.85 11.49 15.55
C TRP A 144 -4.33 11.03 16.91
N LEU A 145 -5.16 10.97 17.96
CA LEU A 145 -4.72 10.54 19.29
C LEU A 145 -4.15 9.12 19.32
N LYS A 146 -4.63 8.22 18.44
CA LYS A 146 -4.07 6.87 18.28
C LYS A 146 -2.74 6.86 17.54
N LEU A 147 -2.53 7.82 16.64
CA LEU A 147 -1.40 7.83 15.70
C LEU A 147 -0.27 8.76 16.10
N LYS A 148 -0.52 9.82 16.87
CA LYS A 148 0.44 10.91 17.08
C LYS A 148 1.80 10.43 17.59
N HIS A 149 1.81 9.51 18.55
CA HIS A 149 3.05 8.94 19.05
C HIS A 149 3.71 8.00 18.04
N ILE A 150 2.92 7.19 17.32
CA ILE A 150 3.43 6.22 16.33
C ILE A 150 4.05 6.93 15.13
N ILE A 151 3.45 8.04 14.68
CA ILE A 151 3.95 8.84 13.55
C ILE A 151 5.39 9.31 13.83
N TYR A 152 5.67 9.78 15.05
CA TYR A 152 6.97 10.31 15.45
C TYR A 152 7.91 9.27 16.08
N ASP A 153 7.47 8.02 16.23
CA ASP A 153 8.25 6.95 16.86
C ASP A 153 9.43 6.53 15.96
N LEU A 154 10.65 6.83 16.43
CA LEU A 154 11.91 6.41 15.83
C LEU A 154 12.66 5.39 16.69
N SER A 155 11.97 4.70 17.61
CA SER A 155 12.60 3.67 18.43
C SER A 155 13.21 2.52 17.58
N PRO A 156 14.15 1.73 18.13
CA PRO A 156 14.74 0.60 17.43
C PRO A 156 13.67 -0.33 16.82
N GLY A 157 13.87 -0.73 15.56
CA GLY A 157 12.91 -1.54 14.80
C GLY A 157 11.80 -0.74 14.12
N LYS A 158 11.79 0.60 14.22
CA LYS A 158 10.82 1.49 13.56
C LYS A 158 11.41 2.41 12.51
N THR A 159 12.74 2.48 12.43
CA THR A 159 13.44 3.42 11.56
C THR A 159 13.54 2.96 10.11
N CYS A 160 13.40 1.66 9.85
CA CYS A 160 13.44 1.09 8.51
C CYS A 160 12.54 -0.14 8.39
N LEU A 161 12.23 -0.52 7.14
CA LEU A 161 11.60 -1.81 6.89
C LEU A 161 12.61 -2.96 7.03
N GLY A 162 12.11 -4.13 7.40
CA GLY A 162 12.90 -5.34 7.60
C GLY A 162 12.31 -6.28 8.64
N TYR A 163 13.06 -7.32 8.98
CA TYR A 163 12.70 -8.24 10.05
C TYR A 163 12.78 -7.57 11.42
N ASN A 164 11.88 -7.97 12.31
CA ASN A 164 11.93 -7.60 13.73
C ASN A 164 13.08 -8.37 14.42
N PRO A 165 13.87 -7.76 15.33
CA PRO A 165 13.72 -6.41 15.91
C PRO A 165 14.45 -5.27 15.21
N GLU A 166 15.22 -5.53 14.16
CA GLU A 166 16.03 -4.50 13.51
C GLU A 166 15.19 -3.54 12.64
N GLY A 167 14.06 -4.01 12.11
CA GLY A 167 13.12 -3.25 11.30
C GLY A 167 11.66 -3.67 11.51
N SER A 168 10.80 -3.16 10.63
CA SER A 168 9.36 -3.45 10.63
C SER A 168 8.90 -3.98 9.27
N THR A 169 7.97 -4.92 9.28
CA THR A 169 7.31 -5.40 8.07
C THR A 169 5.87 -5.77 8.38
N THR A 170 5.02 -5.66 7.37
CA THR A 170 3.63 -6.12 7.41
C THR A 170 3.37 -7.31 6.48
N TYR A 171 4.40 -7.83 5.80
CA TYR A 171 4.34 -9.09 5.06
C TYR A 171 4.38 -10.32 5.98
N LEU A 172 5.01 -10.16 7.14
CA LEU A 172 5.19 -11.16 8.17
C LEU A 172 4.54 -10.66 9.47
N SER A 173 3.89 -11.54 10.24
CA SER A 173 3.44 -11.16 11.58
C SER A 173 4.64 -10.84 12.49
N LYS A 174 4.43 -9.96 13.47
CA LYS A 174 5.49 -9.40 14.33
C LYS A 174 6.40 -10.45 15.00
N ASN A 175 5.87 -11.63 15.27
CA ASN A 175 6.55 -12.75 15.93
C ASN A 175 7.28 -13.71 14.97
N CYS A 176 7.19 -13.50 13.66
CA CYS A 176 7.98 -14.24 12.68
C CYS A 176 9.44 -13.80 12.73
N LYS A 177 10.35 -14.77 12.72
CA LYS A 177 11.79 -14.59 12.58
C LYS A 177 12.24 -14.98 11.17
N PRO A 178 13.48 -14.65 10.75
CA PRO A 178 14.02 -15.10 9.47
C PRO A 178 13.92 -16.62 9.27
N GLU A 179 14.14 -17.41 10.32
CA GLU A 179 14.07 -18.88 10.23
C GLU A 179 12.65 -19.37 9.97
N ASP A 180 11.63 -18.68 10.50
CA ASP A 180 10.22 -19.01 10.23
C ASP A 180 9.90 -18.80 8.74
N ASN A 181 10.43 -17.72 8.14
CA ASN A 181 10.27 -17.47 6.72
C ASN A 181 10.97 -18.55 5.88
N ASP A 182 12.18 -18.97 6.24
CA ASP A 182 12.90 -20.05 5.55
C ASP A 182 12.14 -21.39 5.60
N ILE A 183 11.56 -21.73 6.75
CA ILE A 183 10.73 -22.94 6.92
C ILE A 183 9.54 -22.89 5.96
N VAL A 184 8.79 -21.79 5.94
CA VAL A 184 7.60 -21.64 5.08
C VAL A 184 7.99 -21.60 3.60
N GLN A 185 9.07 -20.92 3.23
CA GLN A 185 9.57 -20.88 1.85
C GLN A 185 9.96 -22.28 1.34
N ASN A 186 10.62 -23.10 2.17
CA ASN A 186 10.97 -24.46 1.80
C ASN A 186 9.74 -25.35 1.63
N TRP A 187 8.73 -25.19 2.50
CA TRP A 187 7.45 -25.90 2.36
C TRP A 187 6.69 -25.47 1.10
N LEU A 188 6.60 -24.17 0.81
CA LEU A 188 5.96 -23.68 -0.42
C LEU A 188 6.65 -24.21 -1.69
N LYS A 189 7.99 -24.34 -1.69
CA LYS A 189 8.75 -24.95 -2.78
C LYS A 189 8.36 -26.42 -2.99
N SER A 190 8.21 -27.21 -1.92
CA SER A 190 7.76 -28.61 -2.06
C SER A 190 6.33 -28.71 -2.58
N GLU A 191 5.49 -27.73 -2.26
CA GLU A 191 4.11 -27.62 -2.76
C GLU A 191 4.03 -27.00 -4.17
N LYS A 192 5.16 -26.60 -4.76
CA LYS A 192 5.25 -25.88 -6.06
C LYS A 192 4.42 -24.61 -6.10
N MET A 193 4.38 -23.88 -4.98
CA MET A 193 3.65 -22.63 -4.83
C MET A 193 4.63 -21.45 -4.73
N GLU A 194 4.35 -20.39 -5.49
CA GLU A 194 5.09 -19.12 -5.39
C GLU A 194 4.37 -18.16 -4.42
N CYS A 195 5.12 -17.21 -3.85
CA CYS A 195 4.66 -16.36 -2.76
C CYS A 195 4.34 -14.91 -3.14
N TYR A 196 4.27 -14.58 -4.44
CA TYR A 196 4.08 -13.20 -4.94
C TYR A 196 2.88 -12.47 -4.30
N ASN A 197 1.75 -13.13 -4.15
CA ASN A 197 0.51 -12.55 -3.64
C ASN A 197 0.14 -13.04 -2.23
N THR A 198 1.15 -13.31 -1.39
CA THR A 198 0.95 -13.91 -0.07
C THR A 198 1.51 -13.06 1.07
N ARG A 199 0.96 -13.24 2.27
CA ARG A 199 1.55 -12.84 3.55
C ARG A 199 1.61 -14.03 4.50
N LEU A 200 2.49 -13.95 5.49
CA LEU A 200 2.70 -15.01 6.47
C LEU A 200 2.38 -14.54 7.89
N PHE A 201 1.47 -15.26 8.55
CA PHE A 201 1.12 -15.04 9.95
C PHE A 201 1.47 -16.27 10.78
N LYS A 202 2.10 -16.06 11.92
CA LYS A 202 2.49 -17.09 12.87
C LYS A 202 1.66 -17.00 14.14
N THR A 203 1.06 -18.12 14.54
CA THR A 203 0.39 -18.30 15.83
C THR A 203 1.05 -19.46 16.57
N VAL A 204 1.27 -19.32 17.87
CA VAL A 204 1.85 -20.39 18.71
C VAL A 204 0.95 -20.63 19.90
N GLU A 205 0.39 -21.84 20.01
CA GLU A 205 -0.51 -22.25 21.09
C GLU A 205 -0.13 -23.65 21.57
N ASN A 206 0.06 -23.86 22.88
CA ASN A 206 0.34 -25.18 23.45
C ASN A 206 1.49 -25.95 22.76
N ASN A 207 2.61 -25.27 22.46
CA ASN A 207 3.75 -25.79 21.68
C ASN A 207 3.44 -26.19 20.22
N HIS A 208 2.26 -25.86 19.72
CA HIS A 208 1.87 -25.99 18.32
C HIS A 208 2.11 -24.67 17.60
N THR A 209 2.80 -24.70 16.46
CA THR A 209 3.02 -23.52 15.61
C THR A 209 2.16 -23.61 14.37
N LEU A 210 1.32 -22.61 14.15
CA LEU A 210 0.53 -22.43 12.94
C LEU A 210 1.17 -21.33 12.09
N TYR A 211 1.53 -21.67 10.86
CA TYR A 211 1.86 -20.73 9.79
C TYR A 211 0.67 -20.59 8.85
N GLU A 212 0.01 -19.44 8.88
CA GLU A 212 -1.02 -19.07 7.92
C GLU A 212 -0.39 -18.30 6.75
N ILE A 213 -0.38 -18.91 5.57
CA ILE A 213 -0.01 -18.30 4.30
C ILE A 213 -1.29 -17.77 3.66
N ARG A 214 -1.53 -16.47 3.80
CA ARG A 214 -2.76 -15.84 3.35
C ARG A 214 -2.58 -15.24 1.95
N LEU A 215 -3.34 -15.74 0.98
CA LEU A 215 -3.40 -15.18 -0.36
C LEU A 215 -4.27 -13.93 -0.41
N ALA A 216 -3.81 -12.98 -1.22
CA ALA A 216 -4.57 -11.80 -1.57
C ALA A 216 -5.66 -12.13 -2.60
N SER A 217 -6.92 -11.93 -2.20
CA SER A 217 -8.09 -12.25 -3.02
C SER A 217 -9.37 -11.61 -2.47
N GLU A 218 -10.38 -11.42 -3.32
CA GLU A 218 -11.74 -11.08 -2.89
C GLU A 218 -12.38 -12.23 -2.09
N ASP A 219 -12.28 -13.45 -2.62
CA ASP A 219 -12.84 -14.66 -2.02
C ASP A 219 -12.15 -15.00 -0.71
N LYS A 220 -12.93 -15.43 0.30
CA LYS A 220 -12.44 -15.79 1.64
C LYS A 220 -12.69 -17.26 1.92
N THR A 221 -11.65 -18.09 1.78
CA THR A 221 -11.76 -19.54 1.92
C THR A 221 -10.51 -20.12 2.56
N SER A 222 -10.67 -21.17 3.37
CA SER A 222 -9.54 -22.03 3.76
C SER A 222 -9.29 -23.03 2.64
N LEU A 223 -8.14 -22.94 1.98
CA LEU A 223 -7.86 -23.70 0.76
C LEU A 223 -7.20 -25.05 1.05
N ARG A 224 -6.18 -25.04 1.91
CA ARG A 224 -5.38 -26.24 2.24
C ARG A 224 -4.81 -26.12 3.64
N SER A 225 -4.65 -27.26 4.31
CA SER A 225 -3.87 -27.36 5.54
C SER A 225 -3.02 -28.62 5.52
N HIS A 226 -1.79 -28.53 6.03
CA HIS A 226 -0.86 -29.63 6.19
C HIS A 226 -0.24 -29.54 7.58
N THR A 227 -0.20 -30.65 8.31
CA THR A 227 0.41 -30.71 9.65
C THR A 227 1.52 -31.74 9.65
N ASP A 228 2.70 -31.31 10.11
CA ASP A 228 3.87 -32.14 10.33
C ASP A 228 4.34 -31.95 11.78
N GLY A 229 4.18 -32.99 12.60
CA GLY A 229 4.43 -32.92 14.04
C GLY A 229 3.61 -31.84 14.74
N ASN A 230 4.29 -30.84 15.30
CA ASN A 230 3.69 -29.69 16.00
C ASN A 230 3.61 -28.43 15.14
N VAL A 231 3.84 -28.53 13.82
CA VAL A 231 3.76 -27.42 12.88
C VAL A 231 2.60 -27.66 11.92
N THR A 232 1.73 -26.66 11.77
CA THR A 232 0.70 -26.64 10.74
C THR A 232 0.98 -25.50 9.76
N PHE A 233 0.96 -25.83 8.48
CA PHE A 233 0.91 -24.87 7.39
C PHE A 233 -0.54 -24.79 6.90
N GLN A 234 -1.10 -23.59 6.87
CA GLN A 234 -2.46 -23.34 6.41
C GLN A 234 -2.44 -22.30 5.31
N ILE A 235 -3.02 -22.65 4.16
CA ILE A 235 -3.22 -21.74 3.05
C ILE A 235 -4.66 -21.22 3.12
N THR A 236 -4.81 -19.92 3.30
CA THR A 236 -6.10 -19.22 3.36
C THR A 236 -6.15 -18.14 2.28
N SER A 237 -7.34 -17.72 1.90
CA SER A 237 -7.55 -16.61 0.96
C SER A 237 -8.33 -15.49 1.63
N GLY A 238 -8.35 -14.31 1.01
CA GLY A 238 -9.16 -13.18 1.45
C GLY A 238 -8.36 -11.98 1.93
N ASP A 239 -7.03 -11.98 1.76
CA ASP A 239 -6.24 -10.80 2.11
C ASP A 239 -6.65 -9.62 1.21
N TYR A 240 -6.85 -8.46 1.83
CA TYR A 240 -7.29 -7.24 1.16
C TYR A 240 -8.64 -7.35 0.40
N SER A 241 -9.46 -8.36 0.71
CA SER A 241 -10.70 -8.72 0.01
C SER A 241 -11.57 -7.57 -0.54
N PRO A 242 -11.98 -6.55 0.24
CA PRO A 242 -12.82 -5.48 -0.31
C PRO A 242 -12.12 -4.61 -1.37
N LEU A 243 -10.79 -4.46 -1.28
CA LEU A 243 -10.01 -3.75 -2.30
C LEU A 243 -9.81 -4.65 -3.53
N MET A 244 -9.56 -5.94 -3.33
CA MET A 244 -9.44 -6.90 -4.42
C MET A 244 -10.68 -6.99 -5.30
N GLY A 245 -11.86 -7.03 -4.69
CA GLY A 245 -13.12 -6.99 -5.44
C GLY A 245 -13.25 -5.72 -6.28
N LYS A 246 -12.92 -4.55 -5.70
CA LYS A 246 -12.94 -3.27 -6.44
C LYS A 246 -11.97 -3.25 -7.63
N VAL A 247 -10.75 -3.77 -7.46
CA VAL A 247 -9.78 -3.90 -8.55
C VAL A 247 -10.36 -4.80 -9.65
N ALA A 248 -10.87 -5.97 -9.29
CA ALA A 248 -11.42 -6.91 -10.26
C ALA A 248 -12.64 -6.34 -11.01
N ASP A 249 -13.54 -5.65 -10.32
CA ASP A 249 -14.73 -5.05 -10.91
C ASP A 249 -14.39 -3.91 -11.88
N ASP A 250 -13.41 -3.06 -11.55
CA ASP A 250 -12.94 -2.02 -12.47
C ASP A 250 -12.25 -2.62 -13.71
N LEU A 251 -11.47 -3.70 -13.56
CA LEU A 251 -10.90 -4.42 -14.71
C LEU A 251 -11.98 -5.05 -15.58
N LEU A 252 -13.04 -5.62 -14.98
CA LEU A 252 -14.17 -6.17 -15.72
C LEU A 252 -14.94 -5.09 -16.49
N LYS A 253 -15.02 -3.85 -15.98
CA LYS A 253 -15.55 -2.71 -16.75
C LYS A 253 -14.63 -2.31 -17.90
N ALA A 254 -13.31 -2.35 -17.69
CA ALA A 254 -12.35 -2.06 -18.76
C ALA A 254 -12.46 -3.05 -19.94
N VAL A 255 -12.91 -4.30 -19.70
CA VAL A 255 -13.14 -5.30 -20.76
C VAL A 255 -14.09 -4.77 -21.86
N GLU A 256 -15.10 -3.98 -21.51
CA GLU A 256 -16.06 -3.42 -22.47
C GLU A 256 -15.40 -2.45 -23.48
N PHE A 257 -14.24 -1.90 -23.12
CA PHE A 257 -13.52 -0.89 -23.89
C PHE A 257 -12.19 -1.41 -24.46
N ALA A 258 -11.88 -2.68 -24.28
CA ALA A 258 -10.69 -3.31 -24.84
C ALA A 258 -10.65 -3.18 -26.39
N ALA A 259 -9.47 -2.90 -26.92
CA ALA A 259 -9.22 -2.74 -28.36
C ALA A 259 -9.33 -4.06 -29.12
N ASN A 260 -8.98 -5.19 -28.48
CA ASN A 260 -8.94 -6.50 -29.11
C ASN A 260 -9.22 -7.64 -28.11
N GLU A 261 -9.37 -8.87 -28.63
CA GLU A 261 -9.67 -10.05 -27.81
C GLU A 261 -8.54 -10.40 -26.83
N THR A 262 -7.28 -10.08 -27.16
CA THR A 262 -6.13 -10.31 -26.31
C THR A 262 -6.21 -9.48 -25.03
N GLU A 263 -6.48 -8.17 -25.14
CA GLU A 263 -6.72 -7.30 -23.99
C GLU A 263 -7.92 -7.76 -23.16
N MET A 264 -9.04 -8.15 -23.81
CA MET A 264 -10.22 -8.69 -23.10
C MET A 264 -9.86 -9.91 -22.26
N ASN A 265 -9.12 -10.85 -22.84
CA ASN A 265 -8.72 -12.09 -22.17
C ASN A 265 -7.69 -11.83 -21.06
N MET A 266 -6.76 -10.91 -21.29
CA MET A 266 -5.82 -10.42 -20.28
C MET A 266 -6.56 -9.88 -19.05
N LEU A 267 -7.47 -8.92 -19.24
CA LEU A 267 -8.20 -8.28 -18.15
C LEU A 267 -9.10 -9.26 -17.38
N LYS A 268 -9.78 -10.18 -18.08
CA LYS A 268 -10.58 -11.23 -17.43
C LYS A 268 -9.71 -12.17 -16.58
N ALA A 269 -8.53 -12.53 -17.07
CA ALA A 269 -7.60 -13.38 -16.33
C ALA A 269 -7.04 -12.68 -15.07
N TYR A 270 -6.68 -11.39 -15.17
CA TYR A 270 -6.29 -10.59 -14.00
C TYR A 270 -7.43 -10.41 -13.01
N ALA A 271 -8.64 -10.09 -13.47
CA ALA A 271 -9.81 -10.00 -12.60
C ALA A 271 -10.05 -11.34 -11.87
N ASN A 272 -9.95 -12.48 -12.56
CA ASN A 272 -10.04 -13.79 -11.93
C ASN A 272 -8.93 -14.04 -10.90
N SER A 273 -7.69 -13.61 -11.18
CA SER A 273 -6.60 -13.67 -10.20
C SER A 273 -6.91 -12.88 -8.94
N PHE A 274 -7.46 -11.67 -9.06
CA PHE A 274 -7.80 -10.85 -7.89
C PHE A 274 -9.03 -11.35 -7.14
N LYS A 275 -9.99 -11.99 -7.82
CA LYS A 275 -11.14 -12.60 -7.14
C LYS A 275 -10.73 -13.84 -6.34
N THR A 276 -9.94 -14.71 -6.95
CA THR A 276 -9.65 -16.06 -6.41
C THR A 276 -8.31 -16.20 -5.69
N GLY A 277 -7.38 -15.28 -5.91
CA GLY A 277 -5.98 -15.39 -5.46
C GLY A 277 -5.11 -16.29 -6.34
N SER A 278 -5.58 -16.71 -7.52
CA SER A 278 -4.85 -17.61 -8.42
C SER A 278 -3.71 -16.90 -9.16
N LEU A 279 -2.46 -17.22 -8.80
CA LEU A 279 -1.28 -16.74 -9.54
C LEU A 279 -1.20 -17.34 -10.95
N ASP A 280 -1.76 -18.53 -11.17
CA ASP A 280 -1.86 -19.12 -12.52
C ASP A 280 -2.77 -18.29 -13.43
N ALA A 281 -3.86 -17.74 -12.90
CA ALA A 281 -4.72 -16.81 -13.61
C ALA A 281 -3.97 -15.49 -13.92
N HIS A 282 -3.15 -14.99 -12.99
CA HIS A 282 -2.30 -13.83 -13.25
C HIS A 282 -1.32 -14.11 -14.39
N LYS A 283 -0.58 -15.21 -14.33
CA LYS A 283 0.34 -15.66 -15.39
C LYS A 283 -0.38 -15.87 -16.72
N LEU A 284 -1.61 -16.35 -16.72
CA LEU A 284 -2.43 -16.46 -17.93
C LEU A 284 -2.70 -15.06 -18.52
N GLY A 285 -3.08 -14.10 -17.68
CA GLY A 285 -3.20 -12.70 -18.08
C GLY A 285 -1.89 -12.15 -18.67
N SER A 286 -0.76 -12.40 -18.02
CA SER A 286 0.56 -11.97 -18.51
C SER A 286 0.93 -12.61 -19.85
N ARG A 287 0.50 -13.86 -20.12
CA ARG A 287 0.68 -14.51 -21.43
C ARG A 287 -0.13 -13.84 -22.53
N TYR A 288 -1.32 -13.31 -22.21
CA TYR A 288 -2.08 -12.49 -23.15
C TYR A 288 -1.41 -11.13 -23.34
N TRP A 289 -1.02 -10.46 -22.25
CA TRP A 289 -0.32 -9.17 -22.29
C TRP A 289 0.90 -9.19 -23.21
N ILE A 290 1.79 -10.18 -23.08
CA ILE A 290 2.99 -10.27 -23.94
C ILE A 290 2.65 -10.45 -25.43
N LYS A 291 1.47 -10.99 -25.76
CA LYS A 291 1.01 -11.17 -27.15
C LYS A 291 0.39 -9.90 -27.73
N ASP A 292 -0.04 -8.96 -26.90
CA ASP A 292 -0.56 -7.68 -27.36
C ASP A 292 0.60 -6.75 -27.73
N LYS A 293 0.69 -6.38 -29.01
CA LYS A 293 1.87 -5.69 -29.55
C LYS A 293 1.53 -4.27 -29.96
N GLY A 294 2.17 -3.31 -29.29
CA GLY A 294 2.01 -1.88 -29.56
C GLY A 294 0.59 -1.36 -29.30
N PRO A 295 -0.04 -1.67 -28.14
CA PRO A 295 -1.33 -1.08 -27.81
C PRO A 295 -1.21 0.44 -27.67
N ALA A 296 -2.29 1.16 -28.00
CA ALA A 296 -2.36 2.60 -27.77
C ALA A 296 -2.32 2.95 -26.27
N VAL A 297 -2.84 2.05 -25.42
CA VAL A 297 -2.84 2.18 -23.96
C VAL A 297 -2.18 0.92 -23.37
N GLU A 298 -0.88 1.00 -23.12
CA GLU A 298 -0.11 -0.08 -22.48
C GLU A 298 -0.33 -0.10 -20.97
N THR A 299 -0.55 -1.28 -20.39
CA THR A 299 -0.88 -1.43 -18.96
C THR A 299 -0.43 -2.76 -18.36
N TYR A 300 -0.10 -2.74 -17.07
CA TYR A 300 0.16 -3.95 -16.29
C TYR A 300 -0.22 -3.73 -14.82
N ILE A 301 -0.69 -4.77 -14.14
CA ILE A 301 -1.21 -4.68 -12.76
C ILE A 301 -1.02 -6.00 -12.00
N GLY A 302 -0.69 -5.93 -10.71
CA GLY A 302 -0.63 -7.08 -9.82
C GLY A 302 0.40 -6.94 -8.71
N PHE A 303 0.70 -8.07 -8.06
CA PHE A 303 1.84 -8.20 -7.15
C PHE A 303 3.07 -8.58 -7.95
N ILE A 304 3.81 -7.57 -8.42
CA ILE A 304 4.83 -7.75 -9.46
C ILE A 304 6.24 -7.82 -8.87
N GLU A 305 6.63 -6.78 -8.16
CA GLU A 305 8.00 -6.62 -7.68
C GLU A 305 8.17 -7.18 -6.26
N THR A 306 9.36 -7.69 -5.96
CA THR A 306 9.71 -8.33 -4.68
C THR A 306 10.89 -7.64 -3.98
N TYR A 307 11.06 -6.34 -4.21
CA TYR A 307 12.15 -5.55 -3.61
C TYR A 307 12.00 -5.31 -2.10
N ARG A 308 10.76 -5.27 -1.60
CA ARG A 308 10.40 -4.91 -0.22
C ARG A 308 9.81 -6.11 0.53
#